data_AF-A0A353R7Z0-F1
#
_entry.id   AF-A0A353R7Z0-F1
#
_cell.length_a   1.000
_cell.length_b   1.000
_cell.length_c   1.000
_cell.angle_alpha   90.00
_cell.angle_beta   90.00
_cell.angle_gamma   90.00
#
_symmetry.space_group_name_H-M   'P 1'
#
loop_
_entity.id
_entity.type
_entity.pdbx_description
1 polymer ?
#
loop_
_entity_poly.entity_id
_entity_poly.type
_entity_poly.pdbx_seq_one_letter_code
_entity_poly.pdbx_strand_id
1 'polypeptide(L)' 'MTVFLLSLGLITLGILGMSLSIIVRKNGKFPEFSVGHNNRMRERGIRCPKEEECTLLKKGTNGNCCNCRKA' A
#
# COMPACT_ATOMS: atom_id res chain seq x y z
N MET A 1 -12.72 -22.81 -30.77
CA MET A 1 -12.35 -23.58 -29.55
C MET A 1 -10.85 -23.52 -29.25
N THR A 2 -9.98 -23.62 -30.25
CA THR A 2 -8.51 -23.52 -30.09
C THR A 2 -8.06 -22.18 -29.51
N VAL A 3 -8.59 -21.07 -30.02
CA VAL A 3 -8.26 -19.71 -29.55
C VAL A 3 -8.62 -19.51 -28.07
N PHE A 4 -9.74 -20.10 -27.64
CA PHE A 4 -10.22 -20.03 -26.26
C PHE A 4 -9.26 -20.76 -25.30
N LEU A 5 -8.82 -21.97 -25.67
CA LEU A 5 -7.85 -22.73 -24.88
C LEU A 5 -6.49 -22.02 -24.80
N LEU A 6 -6.07 -21.38 -25.89
CA LEU A 6 -4.82 -20.60 -25.94
C LEU A 6 -4.91 -19.36 -25.04
N SER A 7 -6.03 -18.62 -25.08
CA SER A 7 -6.25 -17.49 -24.19
C SER A 7 -6.31 -17.89 -22.72
N LEU A 8 -6.95 -19.04 -22.42
CA LEU A 8 -7.06 -19.55 -21.07
C LEU A 8 -5.67 -19.86 -20.51
N GLY A 9 -4.80 -20.51 -21.30
CA GLY A 9 -3.43 -20.82 -20.93
C GLY A 9 -2.57 -19.58 -20.65
N LEU A 10 -2.70 -18.51 -21.46
CA LEU A 10 -1.98 -17.26 -21.21
C LEU A 10 -2.41 -16.59 -19.89
N ILE A 11 -3.71 -16.60 -19.59
CA ILE A 11 -4.24 -16.00 -18.35
C ILE A 11 -3.75 -16.78 -17.13
N THR A 12 -3.83 -18.13 -17.15
CA THR A 12 -3.30 -18.94 -16.04
C THR A 12 -1.81 -18.73 -15.85
N LEU A 13 -1.02 -18.65 -16.93
CA LEU A 13 0.41 -18.38 -16.85
C LEU A 13 0.69 -17.01 -16.23
N GLY A 14 -0.07 -15.98 -16.59
CA GLY A 14 0.06 -14.63 -16.02
C GLY A 14 -0.23 -14.58 -14.52
N ILE A 15 -1.32 -15.23 -14.09
CA ILE A 15 -1.70 -15.31 -12.67
C ILE A 15 -0.67 -16.10 -11.87
N LEU A 16 -0.20 -17.23 -12.41
CA LEU A 16 0.85 -18.04 -11.79
C LEU A 16 2.17 -17.27 -11.68
N GLY A 17 2.59 -16.55 -12.71
CA GLY A 17 3.80 -15.72 -12.66
C GLY A 17 3.73 -14.64 -11.58
N MET A 18 2.58 -13.97 -11.44
CA MET A 18 2.39 -12.92 -10.44
C MET A 18 2.34 -13.48 -9.01
N SER A 19 1.67 -14.63 -8.81
CA SER A 19 1.55 -15.28 -7.50
C SER A 19 2.87 -15.92 -7.04
N LEU A 20 3.58 -16.62 -7.93
CA LEU A 20 4.90 -17.17 -7.64
C LEU A 20 5.92 -16.07 -7.31
N SER A 21 5.82 -14.89 -7.94
CA SER A 21 6.70 -13.76 -7.63
C SER A 21 6.59 -13.26 -6.18
N ILE A 22 5.42 -13.42 -5.56
CA ILE A 22 5.18 -13.04 -4.16
C ILE A 22 5.68 -14.15 -3.22
N ILE A 23 5.45 -15.42 -3.57
CA ILE A 23 5.79 -16.59 -2.74
C ILE A 23 7.29 -16.94 -2.79
N VAL A 24 7.89 -16.91 -3.99
CA VAL A 24 9.29 -17.31 -4.21
C VAL A 24 10.28 -16.21 -3.80
N ARG A 25 9.86 -14.94 -3.80
CA ARG A 25 10.73 -13.87 -3.27
C ARG A 25 10.91 -14.05 -1.75
N LYS A 26 12.14 -14.33 -1.34
CA LYS A 26 12.57 -14.47 0.08
C LYS A 26 12.26 -13.24 0.96
N ASN A 27 12.02 -12.08 0.35
CA ASN A 27 11.50 -10.85 0.96
C ASN A 27 10.32 -10.28 0.16
N GLY A 28 9.47 -11.16 -0.39
CA GLY A 28 8.27 -10.82 -1.14
C GLY A 28 7.21 -10.24 -0.21
N LYS A 29 7.46 -9.05 0.34
CA LYS A 29 6.41 -8.32 1.03
C LYS A 29 5.40 -7.86 -0.01
N PHE A 30 4.13 -8.10 0.27
CA PHE A 30 3.06 -7.47 -0.48
C PHE A 30 3.30 -5.95 -0.43
N PRO A 31 3.12 -5.22 -1.55
CA PRO A 31 3.35 -3.78 -1.57
C PRO A 31 2.56 -3.11 -0.44
N GLU A 32 3.22 -2.23 0.31
CA GLU A 32 2.56 -1.48 1.38
C GLU A 32 1.51 -0.54 0.76
N PHE A 33 0.24 -0.90 0.93
CA PHE A 33 -0.90 -0.11 0.48
C PHE A 33 -1.21 1.06 1.41
N SER A 34 -0.78 0.99 2.67
CA SER A 34 -0.96 2.08 3.61
C SER A 34 0.06 3.19 3.33
N VAL A 35 -0.45 4.36 2.95
CA VAL A 35 0.38 5.55 2.67
C VAL A 35 1.24 5.92 3.89
N GLY A 36 0.69 5.80 5.10
CA GLY A 36 1.38 6.19 6.33
C GLY A 36 2.56 5.29 6.72
N HIS A 37 2.52 4.00 6.40
CA HIS A 37 3.60 3.05 6.72
C HIS A 37 4.63 2.90 5.60
N ASN A 38 4.35 3.43 4.41
CA ASN A 38 5.23 3.29 3.26
C ASN A 38 6.34 4.37 3.24
N ASN A 39 7.53 4.01 3.71
CA ASN A 39 8.71 4.90 3.69
C ASN A 39 9.03 5.45 2.28
N ARG A 40 8.85 4.63 1.23
CA ARG A 40 9.11 5.03 -0.15
C ARG A 40 8.18 6.12 -0.66
N MET A 41 6.96 6.19 -0.11
CA MET A 41 6.03 7.28 -0.42
C MET A 41 6.32 8.53 0.40
N ARG A 42 6.75 8.36 1.66
CA ARG A 42 7.22 9.46 2.51
C ARG A 42 8.42 10.20 1.91
N GLU A 43 9.37 9.47 1.33
CA GLU A 43 10.52 10.07 0.63
C GLU A 43 10.12 10.86 -0.63
N ARG A 44 8.98 10.51 -1.25
CA ARG A 44 8.39 11.24 -2.38
C ARG A 44 7.52 12.42 -1.93
N GLY A 45 7.42 12.67 -0.63
CA GLY A 45 6.58 13.72 -0.05
C GLY A 45 5.10 13.36 0.05
N ILE A 46 4.71 12.12 -0.25
CA ILE A 46 3.33 11.67 -0.13
C ILE A 46 3.12 11.16 1.30
N ARG A 47 2.31 11.89 2.07
CA ARG A 47 1.97 11.56 3.46
C ARG A 47 0.49 11.24 3.60
N CYS A 48 0.13 10.56 4.68
CA CYS A 48 -1.26 10.36 5.02
C CYS A 48 -1.87 11.71 5.45
N PRO A 49 -3.04 12.12 4.95
CA PRO A 49 -3.69 13.37 5.37
C PRO A 49 -3.81 13.49 6.89
N LYS A 50 -4.05 12.36 7.57
CA LYS A 50 -4.10 12.25 9.03
C LYS A 50 -2.77 12.55 9.74
N GLU A 51 -1.64 12.23 9.11
CA GLU A 51 -0.31 12.61 9.63
C GLU A 51 -0.09 14.12 9.51
N GLU A 52 -0.52 14.71 8.40
CA GLU A 52 -0.36 16.13 8.12
C GLU A 52 -1.21 17.00 9.04
N GLU A 53 -2.51 16.70 9.16
CA GLU A 53 -3.41 17.40 10.10
C GLU A 53 -2.86 17.35 11.54
N CYS A 54 -2.34 16.19 11.95
CA CYS A 54 -1.70 16.00 13.24
C CYS A 54 -0.47 16.86 13.46
N THR A 55 0.35 17.01 12.42
CA THR A 55 1.56 17.81 12.48
C THR A 55 1.23 19.30 12.61
N LEU A 56 0.18 19.77 11.92
CA LEU A 56 -0.31 21.15 12.01
C LEU A 56 -0.90 21.45 13.39
N LEU A 57 -1.71 20.54 13.94
CA LEU A 57 -2.36 20.71 15.25
C LEU A 57 -1.36 20.72 16.42
N LYS A 58 -0.27 19.95 16.34
CA LYS A 58 0.80 19.95 17.35
C LYS A 58 1.53 21.29 17.47
N LYS A 59 1.49 22.15 16.44
CA LYS A 59 2.19 23.43 16.42
C LYS A 59 1.46 24.53 17.23
N GLY A 60 0.19 24.34 17.55
CA GLY A 60 -0.66 25.35 18.20
C GLY A 60 -1.14 25.04 19.61
N THR A 61 -1.04 23.80 20.12
CA THR A 61 -1.56 23.47 21.46
C THR A 61 -0.82 22.30 22.11
N ASN A 62 -0.65 22.39 23.43
CA ASN A 62 0.01 21.41 24.31
C ASN A 62 -0.68 20.03 24.20
N GLY A 63 0.08 19.02 23.75
CA GLY A 63 -0.15 17.59 24.01
C GLY A 63 -1.44 16.94 23.50
N ASN A 64 -1.30 16.01 22.54
CA ASN A 64 -2.17 14.84 22.33
C ASN A 64 -3.52 14.93 21.57
N CYS A 65 -3.87 16.03 20.90
CA CYS A 65 -5.16 16.12 20.17
C CYS A 65 -5.24 15.42 18.78
N CYS A 66 -4.43 14.39 18.52
CA CYS A 66 -4.37 13.69 17.22
C CYS A 66 -5.39 12.54 17.05
N ASN A 67 -6.02 12.12 18.15
CA ASN A 67 -7.02 11.06 18.17
C ASN A 67 -8.33 11.51 18.84
N CYS A 68 -8.60 12.81 18.93
CA CYS A 68 -9.91 13.29 19.34
C CYS A 68 -10.94 13.09 18.23
N ARG A 69 -11.34 11.82 18.00
CA ARG A 69 -12.65 11.48 17.46
C ARG A 69 -13.65 11.91 18.52
N LYS A 70 -14.09 13.17 18.48
CA LYS A 70 -15.19 13.65 19.30
C LYS A 70 -16.45 13.01 18.71
N ALA A 71 -16.88 11.92 19.33
CA ALA A 71 -18.22 11.35 19.14
C ALA A 71 -19.27 12.33 19.70
#